data_AF-A0A2H9NAB2-F1
#
_entry.id   AF-A0A2H9NAB2-F1
#
_cell.length_a   1.000
_cell.length_b   1.000
_cell.length_c   1.000
_cell.angle_alpha   90.00
_cell.angle_beta   90.00
_cell.angle_gamma   90.00
#
_symmetry.space_group_name_H-M   'P 1'
#
loop_
_entity.id
_entity.type
_entity.pdbx_description
1 polymer ?
#
loop_
_entity_poly.entity_id
_entity_poly.type
_entity_poly.pdbx_seq_one_letter_code
_entity_poly.pdbx_strand_id
1 'polypeptide(L)'
;MKKGELHDDSREETEIIFSKDEFLKLESLFKALNYNVSIKWFRNRKEYKWIGASVMLDCTKGYGCIIELEILTEDEEEESVKKLKLLFEELKIPITPKEVFNEKYEYYKNNWKKLI
;
A
#
# COMPACT_ATOMS: atom_id res chain seq x y z
N MET A 1 7.36 -8.86 1.65
CA MET A 1 6.25 -9.81 1.83
C MET A 1 5.41 -9.33 2.98
N LYS A 2 4.08 -9.38 2.87
CA LYS A 2 3.17 -8.95 3.93
C LYS A 2 2.25 -10.12 4.30
N LYS A 3 2.02 -10.35 5.59
CA LYS A 3 1.08 -11.35 6.10
C LYS A 3 -0.28 -10.67 6.36
N GLY A 4 -1.38 -11.43 6.27
CA GLY A 4 -2.74 -10.90 6.39
C GLY A 4 -3.32 -10.38 5.08
N GLU A 5 -4.50 -9.78 5.15
CA GLU A 5 -5.29 -9.28 4.03
C GLU A 5 -4.90 -7.86 3.61
N LEU A 6 -5.28 -7.48 2.38
CA LEU A 6 -5.12 -6.12 1.91
C LEU A 6 -6.10 -5.20 2.66
N HIS A 7 -5.59 -4.14 3.28
CA HIS A 7 -6.34 -3.18 4.14
C HIS A 7 -6.70 -3.69 5.56
N ASP A 8 -5.96 -4.66 6.09
CA ASP A 8 -5.91 -4.87 7.53
C ASP A 8 -5.33 -3.63 8.24
N ASP A 9 -5.75 -3.41 9.50
CA ASP A 9 -5.36 -2.23 10.28
C ASP A 9 -3.86 -2.26 10.65
N SER A 10 -3.26 -3.47 10.68
CA SER A 10 -1.84 -3.74 10.93
C SER A 10 -1.43 -5.01 10.17
N ARG A 11 -0.15 -5.11 9.78
CA ARG A 11 0.40 -6.29 9.10
C ARG A 11 1.85 -6.53 9.47
N GLU A 12 2.19 -7.81 9.63
CA GLU A 12 3.58 -8.25 9.73
C GLU A 12 4.23 -8.19 8.34
N GLU A 13 5.38 -7.51 8.23
CA GLU A 13 6.06 -7.26 6.95
C GLU A 13 7.53 -7.64 6.99
N THR A 14 8.00 -8.21 5.90
CA THR A 14 9.42 -8.44 5.62
C THR A 14 9.79 -7.70 4.34
N GLU A 15 10.61 -6.67 4.44
CA GLU A 15 11.12 -5.93 3.29
C GLU A 15 12.55 -6.35 2.95
N ILE A 16 12.82 -6.53 1.66
CA ILE A 16 14.16 -6.80 1.13
C ILE A 16 14.41 -5.78 0.03
N ILE A 17 15.45 -4.97 0.20
CA ILE A 17 15.77 -3.86 -0.70
C ILE A 17 16.68 -4.37 -1.82
N PHE A 18 16.31 -4.03 -3.05
CA PHE A 18 17.09 -4.34 -4.26
C PHE A 18 17.31 -3.08 -5.09
N SER A 19 18.32 -3.13 -5.95
CA SER A 19 18.56 -2.08 -6.93
C SER A 19 17.54 -2.12 -8.07
N LYS A 20 17.35 -1.00 -8.77
CA LYS A 20 16.37 -0.89 -9.87
C LYS A 20 16.70 -1.82 -11.04
N ASP A 21 17.97 -2.02 -11.35
CA ASP A 21 18.44 -2.88 -12.45
C ASP A 21 18.21 -4.38 -12.18
N GLU A 22 17.94 -4.76 -10.93
CA GLU A 22 17.58 -6.14 -10.57
C GLU A 22 16.11 -6.46 -10.79
N PHE A 23 15.24 -5.46 -11.03
CA PHE A 23 13.79 -5.65 -11.11
C PHE A 23 13.37 -6.74 -12.11
N LEU A 24 13.95 -6.72 -13.33
CA LEU A 24 13.63 -7.73 -14.35
C LEU A 24 14.19 -9.12 -14.03
N LYS A 25 15.32 -9.19 -13.30
CA LYS A 25 15.89 -10.45 -12.83
C LYS A 25 14.98 -11.08 -11.77
N LEU A 26 14.48 -10.27 -10.83
CA LEU A 26 13.53 -10.70 -9.80
C LEU A 26 12.22 -11.18 -10.42
N GLU A 27 11.65 -10.42 -11.37
CA GLU A 27 10.44 -10.86 -12.10
C GLU A 27 10.67 -12.24 -12.78
N SER A 28 11.85 -12.47 -13.35
CA SER A 28 12.18 -13.75 -13.98
C SER A 28 12.34 -14.88 -12.97
N LEU A 29 12.97 -14.62 -11.82
CA LEU A 29 13.10 -15.57 -10.72
C LEU A 29 11.72 -16.02 -10.21
N PHE A 30 10.82 -15.08 -9.93
CA PHE A 30 9.48 -15.39 -9.44
C PHE A 30 8.67 -16.22 -10.46
N LYS A 31 8.79 -15.90 -11.76
CA LYS A 31 8.18 -16.72 -12.83
C LYS A 31 8.74 -18.14 -12.87
N ALA A 32 10.06 -18.30 -12.71
CA ALA A 32 10.69 -19.63 -12.66
C ALA A 32 10.20 -20.46 -11.45
N LEU A 33 9.82 -19.79 -10.36
CA LEU A 33 9.18 -20.38 -9.19
C LEU A 33 7.65 -20.52 -9.33
N ASN A 34 7.11 -20.34 -10.55
CA ASN A 34 5.68 -20.44 -10.89
C ASN A 34 4.77 -19.36 -10.24
N TYR A 35 5.33 -18.21 -9.84
CA TYR A 35 4.54 -17.05 -9.46
C TYR A 35 4.18 -16.20 -10.67
N ASN A 36 2.87 -16.00 -10.89
CA ASN A 36 2.36 -15.17 -11.96
C ASN A 36 2.10 -13.73 -11.49
N VAL A 37 2.27 -12.77 -12.40
CA VAL A 37 1.95 -11.37 -12.13
C VAL A 37 0.44 -11.18 -12.08
N SER A 38 -0.10 -10.96 -10.88
CA SER A 38 -1.51 -10.60 -10.69
C SER A 38 -1.77 -9.14 -11.04
N ILE A 39 -0.89 -8.24 -10.61
CA ILE A 39 -1.05 -6.79 -10.75
C ILE A 39 0.31 -6.09 -10.86
N LYS A 40 0.37 -5.02 -11.66
CA LYS A 40 1.48 -4.05 -11.65
C LYS A 40 0.93 -2.69 -11.25
N TRP A 41 1.49 -2.11 -10.20
CA TRP A 41 1.12 -0.78 -9.71
C TRP A 41 1.95 0.29 -10.39
N PHE A 42 1.29 1.25 -11.02
CA PHE A 42 1.93 2.44 -11.55
C PHE A 42 1.25 3.67 -10.96
N ARG A 43 1.98 4.30 -10.05
CA ARG A 43 1.48 5.35 -9.18
C ARG A 43 2.45 6.52 -9.15
N ASN A 44 1.90 7.71 -9.04
CA ASN A 44 2.65 8.87 -8.58
C ASN A 44 2.48 8.97 -7.07
N ARG A 45 3.60 8.88 -6.34
CA ARG A 45 3.61 8.89 -4.88
C ARG A 45 4.36 10.12 -4.37
N LYS A 46 3.76 10.80 -3.38
CA LYS A 46 4.47 11.76 -2.52
C LYS A 46 4.53 11.21 -1.11
N GLU A 47 5.71 11.20 -0.52
CA GLU A 47 5.94 10.70 0.84
C GLU A 47 6.39 11.84 1.75
N TYR A 48 5.87 11.84 2.98
CA TYR A 48 6.21 12.81 4.02
C TYR A 48 6.38 12.11 5.37
N LYS A 49 7.08 12.78 6.29
CA LYS A 49 7.11 12.42 7.71
C LYS A 49 6.32 13.45 8.49
N TRP A 50 5.36 13.00 9.29
CA TRP A 50 4.49 13.87 10.07
C TRP A 50 4.17 13.25 11.43
N ILE A 51 4.62 13.89 12.52
CA ILE A 51 4.34 13.49 13.92
C ILE A 51 4.70 12.02 14.19
N GLY A 52 5.80 11.54 13.58
CA GLY A 52 6.28 10.17 13.72
C GLY A 52 5.54 9.13 12.87
N ALA A 53 4.61 9.54 12.00
CA ALA A 53 4.01 8.70 10.98
C ALA A 53 4.61 9.00 9.59
N SER A 54 4.66 7.98 8.74
CA SER A 54 4.83 8.14 7.29
C SER A 54 3.48 8.52 6.69
N VAL A 55 3.45 9.55 5.84
CA VAL A 55 2.25 9.96 5.10
C VAL A 55 2.51 9.77 3.62
N MET A 56 1.69 8.96 2.96
CA MET A 56 1.81 8.64 1.54
C MET A 56 0.59 9.15 0.79
N LEU A 57 0.80 9.97 -0.23
CA LEU A 57 -0.23 10.41 -1.18
C LEU A 57 0.00 9.70 -2.50
N ASP A 58 -0.85 8.73 -2.81
CA ASP A 58 -0.75 7.85 -3.98
C ASP A 58 -1.85 8.16 -4.98
N CYS A 59 -1.48 8.63 -6.17
CA CYS A 59 -2.40 8.76 -7.28
C CYS A 59 -2.09 7.71 -8.36
N THR A 60 -3.04 6.81 -8.57
CA THR A 60 -2.95 5.69 -9.50
C THR A 60 -4.09 5.77 -10.51
N LYS A 61 -3.77 5.80 -11.81
CA LYS A 61 -4.78 5.89 -12.88
C LYS A 61 -5.74 4.69 -12.82
N GLY A 62 -7.03 4.98 -12.74
CA GLY A 62 -8.10 3.97 -12.65
C GLY A 62 -8.35 3.42 -11.23
N TYR A 63 -7.45 3.64 -10.27
CA TYR A 63 -7.67 3.28 -8.87
C TYR A 63 -8.12 4.49 -8.04
N GLY A 64 -7.56 5.68 -8.31
CA GLY A 64 -7.88 6.93 -7.63
C GLY A 64 -6.67 7.55 -6.94
N CYS A 65 -6.92 8.56 -6.10
CA CYS A 65 -5.92 9.15 -5.21
C CYS A 65 -6.24 8.76 -3.76
N ILE A 66 -5.23 8.29 -3.04
CA ILE A 66 -5.34 7.76 -1.67
C ILE A 66 -4.34 8.49 -0.79
N ILE A 67 -4.75 8.74 0.45
CA ILE A 67 -3.86 9.08 1.54
C ILE A 67 -3.74 7.86 2.47
N GLU A 68 -2.51 7.48 2.78
CA GLU A 68 -2.18 6.40 3.71
C GLU A 68 -1.25 6.95 4.79
N LEU A 69 -1.57 6.68 6.06
CA LEU A 69 -0.72 7.00 7.19
C LEU A 69 -0.25 5.68 7.82
N GLU A 70 1.05 5.56 8.03
CA GLU A 70 1.68 4.34 8.52
C GLU A 70 2.64 4.65 9.67
N ILE A 71 2.64 3.78 10.69
CA ILE A 71 3.64 3.73 11.75
C ILE A 71 4.21 2.31 11.74
N LEU A 72 5.54 2.20 11.64
CA LEU A 72 6.24 0.94 11.86
C LEU A 72 6.48 0.79 13.36
N THR A 73 6.03 -0.32 13.92
CA THR A 73 6.12 -0.64 15.35
C THR A 73 6.41 -2.13 15.53
N GLU A 74 7.08 -2.49 16.63
CA GLU A 74 7.36 -3.89 17.00
C GLU A 74 6.24 -4.47 17.87
N ASP A 75 5.82 -3.76 18.94
CA ASP A 75 4.84 -4.30 19.92
C ASP A 75 3.68 -3.35 20.28
N GLU A 76 3.65 -2.12 19.76
CA GLU A 76 2.66 -1.08 20.11
C GLU A 76 1.53 -0.90 19.07
N GLU A 77 0.95 -2.01 18.60
CA GLU A 77 -0.06 -1.99 17.54
C GLU A 77 -1.30 -1.12 17.88
N GLU A 78 -1.94 -1.39 19.03
CA GLU A 78 -3.20 -0.73 19.39
C GLU A 78 -3.03 0.78 19.59
N GLU A 79 -1.91 1.19 20.22
CA GLU A 79 -1.58 2.60 20.42
C GLU A 79 -1.27 3.30 19.10
N SER A 80 -0.52 2.64 18.22
CA SER A 80 -0.21 3.14 16.88
C SER A 80 -1.47 3.36 16.06
N VAL A 81 -2.41 2.41 16.06
CA VAL A 81 -3.69 2.54 15.35
C VAL A 81 -4.52 3.70 15.91
N LYS A 82 -4.58 3.89 17.24
CA LYS A 82 -5.27 5.03 17.86
C LYS A 82 -4.65 6.36 17.43
N LYS A 83 -3.32 6.46 17.44
CA LYS A 83 -2.58 7.65 16.99
C LYS A 83 -2.87 7.98 15.53
N LEU A 84 -2.87 6.98 14.65
CA LEU A 84 -3.21 7.15 13.24
C LEU A 84 -4.63 7.69 13.03
N LYS A 85 -5.62 7.19 13.78
CA LYS A 85 -7.01 7.69 13.72
C LYS A 85 -7.12 9.17 14.14
N LEU A 86 -6.43 9.56 15.20
CA LEU A 86 -6.38 10.97 15.64
C LEU A 86 -5.76 11.89 14.58
N LEU A 87 -4.72 11.43 13.87
CA LEU A 87 -4.12 12.21 12.77
C LEU A 87 -5.09 12.40 11.60
N PHE A 88 -5.92 11.41 11.29
CA PHE A 88 -7.00 11.56 10.29
C PHE A 88 -8.06 12.58 10.72
N GLU A 89 -8.44 12.57 12.01
CA GLU A 89 -9.35 13.56 12.58
C GLU A 89 -8.78 15.00 12.47
N GLU A 90 -7.48 15.17 12.74
CA GLU A 90 -6.78 16.46 12.59
C GLU A 90 -6.81 16.96 11.14
N LEU A 91 -6.58 16.06 10.17
CA LEU A 91 -6.68 16.37 8.74
C LEU A 91 -8.13 16.62 8.28
N LYS A 92 -9.13 16.29 9.10
CA LYS A 92 -10.56 16.31 8.77
C LYS A 92 -10.88 15.47 7.53
N ILE A 93 -10.16 14.37 7.36
CA ILE A 93 -10.37 13.41 6.28
C ILE A 93 -11.12 12.21 6.84
N PRO A 94 -12.32 11.88 6.33
CA PRO A 94 -13.03 10.71 6.77
C PRO A 94 -12.28 9.44 6.33
N ILE A 95 -12.27 8.43 7.20
CA ILE A 95 -11.72 7.11 6.85
C ILE A 95 -12.66 6.46 5.83
N THR A 96 -12.12 6.11 4.68
CA THR A 96 -12.86 5.42 3.62
C THR A 96 -13.19 4.00 4.05
N PRO A 97 -14.44 3.52 3.88
CA PRO A 97 -14.82 2.14 4.19
C PRO A 97 -14.03 1.10 3.40
N LYS A 98 -13.78 -0.07 3.99
CA LYS A 98 -13.00 -1.15 3.35
C LYS A 98 -13.65 -1.66 2.07
N GLU A 99 -14.98 -1.63 1.99
CA GLU A 99 -15.75 -2.05 0.82
C GLU A 99 -15.43 -1.20 -0.40
N VAL A 100 -15.31 0.13 -0.22
CA VAL A 100 -14.98 1.07 -1.30
C VAL A 100 -13.56 0.81 -1.81
N PHE A 101 -12.61 0.53 -0.91
CA PHE A 101 -11.26 0.16 -1.30
C PHE A 101 -11.22 -1.16 -2.08
N ASN A 102 -11.98 -2.16 -1.65
CA ASN A 102 -12.05 -3.47 -2.30
C ASN A 102 -12.66 -3.38 -3.70
N GLU A 103 -13.72 -2.59 -3.89
CA GLU A 103 -14.30 -2.32 -5.20
C GLU A 103 -13.29 -1.68 -6.16
N LYS A 104 -12.58 -0.64 -5.71
CA LYS A 104 -11.53 0.00 -6.51
C LYS A 104 -10.39 -0.97 -6.81
N TYR A 105 -10.04 -1.82 -5.85
CA TYR A 105 -8.91 -2.74 -5.99
C TYR A 105 -9.21 -3.80 -7.04
N GLU A 106 -10.38 -4.42 -6.99
CA GLU A 106 -10.79 -5.40 -7.98
C GLU A 106 -10.95 -4.77 -9.37
N TYR A 107 -11.45 -3.54 -9.47
CA TYR A 107 -11.46 -2.83 -10.75
C TYR A 107 -10.03 -2.66 -11.31
N TYR A 108 -9.11 -2.14 -10.51
CA TYR A 108 -7.74 -1.90 -10.97
C TYR A 108 -7.01 -3.21 -11.33
N LYS A 109 -7.13 -4.24 -10.49
CA LYS A 109 -6.57 -5.58 -10.70
C LYS A 109 -7.03 -6.21 -12.01
N ASN A 110 -8.27 -6.00 -12.42
CA ASN A 110 -8.81 -6.54 -13.67
C ASN A 110 -8.47 -5.67 -14.91
N ASN A 111 -8.03 -4.43 -14.72
CA ASN A 111 -7.86 -3.46 -15.81
C ASN A 111 -6.47 -2.84 -15.93
N TRP A 112 -5.53 -3.12 -15.01
CA TRP A 112 -4.23 -2.44 -14.93
C TRP A 112 -3.49 -2.45 -16.27
N LYS A 113 -3.51 -3.57 -17.00
CA LYS A 113 -2.84 -3.69 -18.32
C LYS A 113 -3.28 -2.66 -19.37
N LYS A 114 -4.47 -2.08 -19.24
CA LYS A 114 -4.99 -1.02 -20.12
C LYS A 114 -4.76 0.38 -19.55
N LEU A 115 -4.44 0.47 -18.26
CA LEU A 115 -4.29 1.71 -17.51
C LEU A 115 -2.84 2.18 -17.46
N ILE A 116 -1.89 1.25 -17.59
CA ILE A 116 -0.45 1.52 -17.74
C ILE A 116 0.03 1.44 -19.19
#